data_AF-A0A3A4A6E0-F1
#
_entry.id   AF-A0A3A4A6E0-F1
#
_cell.length_a   1.000
_cell.length_b   1.000
_cell.length_c   1.000
_cell.angle_alpha   90.00
_cell.angle_beta   90.00
_cell.angle_gamma   90.00
#
_symmetry.space_group_name_H-M   'P 1'
#
loop_
_entity.id
_entity.type
_entity.pdbx_description
1 polymer ?
#
loop_
_entity_poly.entity_id
_entity_poly.type
_entity_poly.pdbx_seq_one_letter_code
_entity_poly.pdbx_strand_id
1 'polypeptide(L)' 'MKEKVAAIDAALARIDAGTYGLCVVCGKPIPEARLEFRPMAADHVECASRA' A
#
# COMPACT_ATOMS: atom_id res chain seq x y z
N MET A 1 8.53 19.08 -0.57
CA MET A 1 7.08 19.02 -0.31
C MET A 1 6.30 18.39 -1.49
N LYS A 2 6.72 17.24 -2.05
CA LYS A 2 6.01 16.55 -3.16
C LYS A 2 5.80 15.05 -2.94
N GLU A 3 6.58 14.43 -2.06
CA GLU A 3 6.62 12.98 -1.87
C GLU A 3 5.31 12.42 -1.30
N LYS A 4 4.59 13.19 -0.48
CA LYS A 4 3.29 12.77 0.07
C LYS A 4 2.20 12.68 -0.99
N VAL A 5 2.23 13.55 -1.99
CA VAL A 5 1.22 13.59 -3.06
C VAL A 5 1.38 12.37 -3.95
N ALA A 6 2.61 12.03 -4.34
CA ALA A 6 2.89 10.84 -5.15
C ALA A 6 2.45 9.54 -4.46
N ALA A 7 2.62 9.44 -3.14
CA ALA A 7 2.17 8.28 -2.36
C ALA A 7 0.64 8.17 -2.29
N ILE A 8 -0.07 9.31 -2.23
CA ILE A 8 -1.54 9.36 -2.30
C ILE A 8 -2.03 8.94 -3.68
N ASP A 9 -1.45 9.51 -4.73
CA ASP A 9 -1.80 9.22 -6.13
C ASP A 9 -1.64 7.72 -6.43
N ALA A 10 -0.53 7.13 -6.00
CA ALA A 10 -0.28 5.71 -6.15
C ALA A 10 -1.28 4.85 -5.36
N ALA A 11 -1.72 5.30 -4.19
CA ALA A 11 -2.75 4.60 -3.41
C ALA A 11 -4.12 4.66 -4.12
N LEU A 12 -4.49 5.84 -4.64
CA LEU A 12 -5.72 6.03 -5.41
C LEU A 12 -5.72 5.18 -6.70
N ALA A 13 -4.60 5.12 -7.41
CA ALA A 13 -4.47 4.27 -8.60
C ALA A 13 -4.68 2.78 -8.28
N ARG A 14 -4.24 2.30 -7.11
CA ARG A 14 -4.49 0.90 -6.68
C ARG A 14 -5.95 0.65 -6.34
N ILE A 15 -6.66 1.65 -5.81
CA ILE A 15 -8.09 1.57 -5.54
C ILE A 15 -8.85 1.45 -6.86
N ASP A 16 -8.51 2.29 -7.84
CA ASP A 16 -9.11 2.25 -9.18
C ASP A 16 -8.83 0.92 -9.91
N ALA A 17 -7.61 0.39 -9.77
CA ALA A 17 -7.25 -0.92 -10.31
C ALA A 17 -7.88 -2.11 -9.55
N GLY A 18 -8.55 -1.89 -8.41
CA GLY A 18 -9.10 -2.96 -7.57
C GLY A 18 -8.04 -3.81 -6.85
N THR A 19 -6.77 -3.39 -6.88
CA THR A 19 -5.65 -4.07 -6.21
C THR A 19 -5.28 -3.43 -4.87
N TYR A 20 -6.10 -2.49 -4.38
CA TYR A 20 -5.88 -1.86 -3.10
C TYR A 20 -6.01 -2.88 -1.97
N GLY A 21 -5.03 -2.88 -1.07
CA GLY A 21 -4.92 -3.92 -0.06
C GLY A 21 -4.30 -5.22 -0.55
N LEU A 22 -3.69 -5.26 -1.74
CA LEU A 22 -2.80 -6.35 -2.14
C LEU A 22 -1.35 -5.87 -2.14
N CYS A 23 -0.45 -6.74 -1.68
CA CYS A 23 0.97 -6.44 -1.68
C CYS A 23 1.53 -6.47 -3.10
N VAL A 24 2.20 -5.40 -3.51
CA VAL A 24 2.88 -5.31 -4.81
C VAL A 24 4.09 -6.24 -4.95
N VAL A 25 4.60 -6.79 -3.84
CA VAL A 25 5.78 -7.67 -3.81
C VAL A 25 5.39 -9.14 -3.91
N CYS A 26 4.38 -9.58 -3.15
CA CYS A 26 4.01 -11.00 -3.06
C CYS A 26 2.58 -11.33 -3.51
N GLY A 27 1.75 -10.32 -3.81
CA GLY A 27 0.36 -10.49 -4.20
C GLY A 27 -0.60 -10.90 -3.07
N LYS A 28 -0.13 -11.01 -1.82
CA LYS A 28 -0.97 -11.35 -0.67
C LYS A 28 -1.80 -10.17 -0.18
N PRO A 29 -2.95 -10.40 0.48
CA PRO A 29 -3.71 -9.35 1.12
C PRO A 29 -2.91 -8.66 2.24
N ILE A 30 -2.93 -7.33 2.23
CA ILE A 30 -2.38 -6.45 3.25
C ILE A 30 -3.38 -6.41 4.41
N PRO A 31 -2.95 -6.64 5.66
CA PRO A 31 -3.84 -6.58 6.81
C PRO A 31 -4.46 -5.18 6.96
N GLU A 32 -5.76 -5.14 7.22
CA GLU A 32 -6.55 -3.91 7.38
C GLU A 32 -5.93 -2.93 8.40
N ALA A 33 -5.47 -3.41 9.55
CA ALA A 33 -4.79 -2.61 10.57
C ALA A 33 -3.58 -1.80 10.02
N ARG A 34 -2.90 -2.31 8.99
CA ARG A 34 -1.80 -1.62 8.32
C ARG A 34 -2.32 -0.48 7.43
N LEU A 35 -3.41 -0.71 6.72
CA LEU A 35 -4.06 0.28 5.86
C LEU A 35 -4.75 1.37 6.69
N GLU A 36 -5.30 1.03 7.85
CA GLU A 36 -5.85 1.99 8.80
C GLU A 36 -4.79 2.95 9.34
N PHE A 37 -3.59 2.42 9.67
CA PHE A 37 -2.48 3.24 10.13
C PHE A 37 -1.79 3.99 8.97
N ARG A 38 -1.62 3.33 7.82
CA ARG A 38 -0.89 3.83 6.63
C ARG A 38 -1.64 3.41 5.36
N PRO A 39 -2.64 4.18 4.90
CA PRO A 39 -3.44 3.84 3.73
C PRO A 39 -2.64 3.82 2.42
N MET A 40 -1.49 4.50 2.38
CA MET A 40 -0.62 4.52 1.21
C MET A 40 0.32 3.29 1.10
N ALA A 41 0.25 2.36 2.06
CA ALA A 41 1.12 1.18 2.08
C ALA A 41 0.91 0.33 0.80
N ALA A 42 2.01 0.01 0.13
CA ALA A 42 2.02 -0.85 -1.06
C ALA A 42 2.31 -2.33 -0.69
N ASP A 43 2.75 -2.56 0.54
CA ASP A 43 3.29 -3.80 1.04
C ASP A 43 2.79 -4.10 2.46
N HIS A 44 2.67 -5.38 2.76
CA HIS A 44 2.35 -5.90 4.09
C HIS A 44 3.59 -5.89 4.98
N VAL A 45 3.36 -5.91 6.30
CA VAL A 45 4.40 -5.76 7.32
C VAL A 45 5.57 -6.72 7.13
N GLU A 46 5.32 -7.96 6.69
CA GLU A 46 6.36 -8.98 6.49
C GLU A 46 7.28 -8.70 5.29
N CYS A 47 6.75 -8.07 4.23
CA CYS A 47 7.59 -7.60 3.11
C CYS A 47 8.24 -6.26 3.44
N ALA A 48 7.56 -5.39 4.18
CA ALA A 48 8.09 -4.11 4.65
C ALA A 48 9.33 -4.29 5.55
N SER A 49 9.30 -5.29 6.43
CA SER A 49 10.37 -5.57 7.39
C SER A 49 11.58 -6.30 6.78
N ARG A 50 11.49 -6.73 5.52
CA ARG A 50 12.59 -7.37 4.77
C ARG A 50 13.43 -6.37 3.95
N ALA A 51 13.09 -5.08 3.94
CA ALA A 51 13.78 -4.02 3.21
C ALA A 51 14.84 -3.31 4.07
#